data_AF-A0A1I2ZLE2-F1
#
_entry.id   AF-A0A1I2ZLE2-F1
#
_cell.length_a   1.000
_cell.length_b   1.000
_cell.length_c   1.000
_cell.angle_alpha   90.00
_cell.angle_beta   90.00
_cell.angle_gamma   90.00
#
_symmetry.space_group_name_H-M   'P 1'
#
loop_
_entity.id
_entity.type
_entity.pdbx_description
1 polymer ?
#
loop_
_entity_poly.entity_id
_entity_poly.type
_entity_poly.pdbx_seq_one_letter_code
_entity_poly.pdbx_strand_id
1 'polypeptide(L)'
;MPYENIEIQLGWPTSIDPAESVQRILTGRGGYCYHLNGSFGALLSSLGYDAAPVRATIRTSVGRRPWGSHLVVLVRFPQGLWLADVGLGDGFHDPAPLAAGMVDQPPFAYRLEHLGGPTWRFHHDRRSSIAGFDLDVRPVPLGEFRPMHEWMSTAPDSSFVRKFVVQARRADHTLVLRGCVLTRVDADGRTDRDVSAEDEWFGLLCNEFGLRVDAVGADLLSKLWQRVRASHEAWDRAGRP
;
A
#
# COMPACT_ATOMS: atom_id res chain seq x y z
N MET A 1 6.22 -8.61 2.32
CA MET A 1 6.81 -7.32 2.74
C MET A 1 5.67 -6.39 3.14
N PRO A 2 5.76 -5.68 4.28
CA PRO A 2 4.68 -4.81 4.74
C PRO A 2 4.59 -3.54 3.89
N TYR A 3 3.36 -3.07 3.70
CA TYR A 3 3.08 -1.71 3.26
C TYR A 3 3.17 -0.77 4.45
N GLU A 4 3.85 0.36 4.36
CA GLU A 4 4.02 1.28 5.49
C GLU A 4 4.36 2.70 5.04
N ASN A 5 4.14 3.66 5.95
CA ASN A 5 4.51 5.06 5.77
C ASN A 5 5.23 5.67 6.98
N ILE A 6 5.94 4.88 7.78
CA ILE A 6 6.62 5.28 9.02
C ILE A 6 7.61 6.42 8.74
N GLU A 7 8.41 6.31 7.68
CA GLU A 7 9.40 7.34 7.32
C GLU A 7 8.76 8.66 6.90
N ILE A 8 7.65 8.60 6.15
CA ILE A 8 6.84 9.77 5.83
C ILE A 8 6.29 10.40 7.11
N GLN A 9 5.82 9.56 8.03
CA GLN A 9 5.33 10.00 9.34
C GLN A 9 6.45 10.64 10.17
N LEU A 10 7.69 10.19 10.07
CA LEU A 10 8.83 10.81 10.75
C LEU A 10 9.34 12.08 10.06
N GLY A 11 8.78 12.44 8.89
CA GLY A 11 9.25 13.57 8.08
C GLY A 11 10.51 13.28 7.30
N TRP A 12 10.82 12.00 7.08
CA TRP A 12 12.02 11.50 6.40
C TRP A 12 11.66 10.67 5.16
N PRO A 13 10.95 11.25 4.18
CA PRO A 13 10.58 10.49 2.99
C PRO A 13 11.83 10.01 2.25
N THR A 14 11.85 8.72 1.90
CA THR A 14 12.89 8.08 1.07
C THR A 14 12.54 8.19 -0.41
N SER A 15 13.52 8.02 -1.30
CA SER A 15 13.25 8.17 -2.73
C SER A 15 12.53 6.94 -3.32
N ILE A 16 11.95 7.12 -4.52
CA ILE A 16 11.37 6.02 -5.30
C ILE A 16 12.41 5.25 -6.12
N ASP A 17 13.70 5.50 -5.92
CA ASP A 17 14.74 4.73 -6.59
C ASP A 17 14.62 3.23 -6.26
N PRO A 18 14.65 2.33 -7.25
CA PRO A 18 14.51 0.90 -7.00
C PRO A 18 15.62 0.32 -6.13
N ALA A 19 16.87 0.77 -6.30
CA ALA A 19 17.99 0.23 -5.52
C ALA A 19 17.89 0.67 -4.05
N GLU A 20 17.59 1.94 -3.79
CA GLU A 20 17.29 2.43 -2.43
C GLU A 20 16.10 1.67 -1.82
N SER A 21 15.06 1.42 -2.64
CA SER A 21 13.90 0.67 -2.20
C SER A 21 14.18 -0.78 -1.83
N VAL A 22 15.05 -1.45 -2.59
CA VAL A 22 15.52 -2.80 -2.25
C VAL A 22 16.31 -2.77 -0.95
N GLN A 23 17.23 -1.82 -0.76
CA GLN A 23 18.02 -1.72 0.48
C GLN A 23 17.13 -1.53 1.70
N ARG A 24 16.11 -0.65 1.62
CA ARG A 24 15.09 -0.49 2.66
C ARG A 24 14.39 -1.82 2.99
N ILE A 25 13.97 -2.57 1.97
CA ILE A 25 13.30 -3.86 2.18
C ILE A 25 14.23 -4.87 2.87
N LEU A 26 15.49 -4.94 2.45
CA LEU A 26 16.49 -5.86 3.01
C LEU A 26 16.84 -5.55 4.47
N THR A 27 16.71 -4.29 4.90
CA THR A 27 16.90 -3.90 6.31
C THR A 27 15.66 -4.14 7.18
N GLY A 28 14.63 -4.80 6.63
CA GLY A 28 13.41 -5.18 7.37
C GLY A 28 12.37 -4.07 7.40
N ARG A 29 12.44 -3.09 6.51
CA ARG A 29 11.44 -2.04 6.33
C ARG A 29 10.53 -2.33 5.14
N GLY A 30 9.48 -1.55 5.01
CA GLY A 30 8.50 -1.71 3.94
C GLY A 30 8.56 -0.53 2.97
N GLY A 31 7.39 -0.10 2.53
CA GLY A 31 7.15 1.15 1.86
C GLY A 31 5.72 1.18 1.34
N TYR A 32 5.35 2.21 0.60
CA TYR A 32 4.09 2.21 -0.14
C TYR A 32 4.29 1.83 -1.61
N CYS A 33 3.29 2.06 -2.46
CA CYS A 33 3.25 1.54 -3.83
C CYS A 33 4.50 1.83 -4.66
N TYR A 34 5.05 3.05 -4.64
CA TYR A 34 6.25 3.37 -5.43
C TYR A 34 7.48 2.57 -5.01
N HIS A 35 7.62 2.35 -3.72
CA HIS A 35 8.73 1.62 -3.15
C HIS A 35 8.63 0.11 -3.44
N LEU A 36 7.46 -0.46 -3.15
CA LEU A 36 7.23 -1.90 -3.26
C LEU A 36 7.15 -2.32 -4.73
N ASN A 37 6.33 -1.64 -5.54
CA ASN A 37 6.18 -1.98 -6.95
C ASN A 37 7.36 -1.50 -7.79
N GLY A 38 8.03 -0.40 -7.43
CA GLY A 38 9.25 0.05 -8.10
C GLY A 38 10.40 -0.95 -7.95
N SER A 39 10.65 -1.42 -6.73
CA SER A 39 11.66 -2.47 -6.47
C SER A 39 11.27 -3.83 -7.07
N PHE A 40 10.01 -4.22 -6.96
CA PHE A 40 9.55 -5.49 -7.52
C PHE A 40 9.59 -5.51 -9.05
N GLY A 41 9.20 -4.42 -9.71
CA GLY A 41 9.36 -4.26 -11.15
C GLY A 41 10.82 -4.38 -11.58
N ALA A 42 11.74 -3.72 -10.88
CA ALA A 42 13.18 -3.83 -11.16
C ALA A 42 13.72 -5.25 -10.96
N LEU A 43 13.25 -5.97 -9.93
CA LEU A 43 13.58 -7.39 -9.73
C LEU A 43 13.05 -8.26 -10.88
N LEU A 44 11.80 -8.08 -11.30
CA LEU A 44 11.25 -8.84 -12.41
C LEU A 44 12.02 -8.57 -13.72
N SER A 45 12.36 -7.32 -14.01
CA SER A 45 13.19 -6.98 -15.16
C SER A 45 14.59 -7.60 -15.08
N SER A 46 15.22 -7.64 -13.90
CA SER A 46 16.55 -8.26 -13.74
C SER A 46 16.52 -9.78 -13.90
N LEU A 47 15.38 -10.40 -13.63
CA LEU A 47 15.11 -11.82 -13.89
C LEU A 47 14.72 -12.12 -15.35
N GLY A 48 14.65 -11.10 -16.21
CA GLY A 48 14.36 -11.24 -17.64
C GLY A 48 12.88 -11.21 -18.02
N TYR A 49 11.98 -10.86 -17.10
CA TYR A 49 10.57 -10.67 -17.43
C TYR A 49 10.33 -9.33 -18.16
N ASP A 50 9.41 -9.32 -19.12
CA ASP A 50 8.86 -8.08 -19.70
C ASP A 50 7.88 -7.43 -18.71
N ALA A 51 8.45 -6.79 -17.70
CA ALA A 51 7.73 -6.10 -16.63
C ALA A 51 7.89 -4.59 -16.77
N ALA A 52 6.78 -3.86 -16.70
CA ALA A 52 6.79 -2.40 -16.80
C ALA A 52 5.83 -1.75 -15.78
N PRO A 53 6.22 -0.62 -15.17
CA PRO A 53 5.31 0.14 -14.34
C PRO A 53 4.30 0.91 -15.19
N VAL A 54 3.08 0.99 -14.68
CA VAL A 54 1.98 1.72 -15.30
C VAL A 54 1.29 2.64 -14.30
N ARG A 55 0.69 3.71 -14.81
CA ARG A 55 -0.05 4.68 -13.98
C ARG A 55 -1.40 4.11 -13.58
N ALA A 56 -1.73 4.27 -12.31
CA ALA A 56 -3.07 4.03 -11.78
C ALA A 56 -3.58 5.21 -10.94
N THR A 57 -4.89 5.24 -10.73
CA THR A 57 -5.57 6.20 -9.86
C THR A 57 -6.45 5.46 -8.86
N ILE A 58 -6.20 5.69 -7.57
CA ILE A 58 -7.02 5.12 -6.50
C ILE A 58 -8.41 5.76 -6.51
N ARG A 59 -9.43 4.91 -6.44
CA ARG A 59 -10.82 5.31 -6.21
C ARG A 59 -11.09 5.39 -4.70
N THR A 60 -11.56 6.56 -4.28
CA THR A 60 -11.94 6.86 -2.90
C THR A 60 -13.46 7.05 -2.81
N SER A 61 -13.99 7.16 -1.60
CA SER A 61 -15.41 7.47 -1.38
C SER A 61 -15.84 8.82 -1.94
N VAL A 62 -14.90 9.76 -2.11
CA VAL A 62 -15.16 11.12 -2.61
C VAL A 62 -14.74 11.33 -4.07
N GLY A 63 -14.34 10.26 -4.78
CA GLY A 63 -13.98 10.32 -6.19
C GLY A 63 -12.70 9.56 -6.53
N ARG A 64 -11.79 10.21 -7.26
CA ARG A 64 -10.53 9.64 -7.73
C ARG A 64 -9.38 10.53 -7.37
N ARG A 65 -8.24 9.91 -7.03
CA ARG A 65 -6.97 10.63 -6.92
C ARG A 65 -6.44 11.02 -8.31
N PRO A 66 -5.44 11.91 -8.41
CA PRO A 66 -4.75 12.14 -9.67
C PRO A 66 -4.18 10.85 -10.28
N TRP A 67 -4.06 10.81 -11.60
CA TRP A 67 -3.33 9.73 -12.28
C TRP A 67 -1.89 9.68 -11.81
N GLY A 68 -1.38 8.47 -11.59
CA GLY A 68 -0.04 8.25 -11.02
C GLY A 68 -0.03 8.24 -9.50
N SER A 69 -1.15 8.48 -8.81
CA SER A 69 -1.27 8.30 -7.34
C SER A 69 -1.13 6.86 -6.87
N HIS A 70 -1.15 5.91 -7.80
CA HIS A 70 -0.76 4.53 -7.60
C HIS A 70 0.12 4.06 -8.76
N LEU A 71 1.11 3.23 -8.45
CA LEU A 71 1.96 2.56 -9.43
C LEU A 71 1.58 1.09 -9.41
N VAL A 72 1.38 0.50 -10.58
CA VAL A 72 1.12 -0.94 -10.76
C VAL A 72 2.20 -1.51 -11.67
N VAL A 73 2.66 -2.74 -11.44
CA VAL A 73 3.51 -3.44 -12.41
C VAL A 73 2.63 -4.34 -13.27
N LEU A 74 2.78 -4.22 -14.59
CA LEU A 74 2.26 -5.19 -15.55
C LEU A 74 3.40 -6.06 -16.06
N VAL A 75 3.14 -7.37 -16.15
CA VAL A 75 4.06 -8.34 -16.76
C VAL A 75 3.42 -8.90 -18.01
N ARG A 76 4.15 -8.87 -19.13
CA ARG A 76 3.69 -9.44 -20.40
C ARG A 76 4.12 -10.88 -20.53
N PHE A 77 3.15 -11.72 -20.88
CA PHE A 77 3.35 -13.10 -21.28
C PHE A 77 2.68 -13.36 -22.65
N PRO A 78 2.98 -14.48 -23.34
CA PRO A 78 2.32 -14.83 -24.59
C PRO A 78 0.78 -14.87 -24.49
N GLN A 79 0.24 -15.28 -23.34
CA GLN A 79 -1.19 -15.34 -23.06
C GLN A 79 -1.84 -13.99 -22.71
N GLY A 80 -1.04 -12.92 -22.50
CA GLY A 80 -1.55 -11.59 -22.19
C GLY A 80 -0.81 -10.87 -21.06
N LEU A 81 -1.39 -9.77 -20.61
CA LEU A 81 -0.86 -8.97 -19.51
C LEU A 81 -1.32 -9.52 -18.16
N TRP A 82 -0.45 -9.45 -17.17
CA TRP A 82 -0.72 -9.84 -15.79
C TRP A 82 -0.43 -8.67 -14.86
N LEU A 83 -1.32 -8.45 -13.91
CA LEU A 83 -1.17 -7.53 -12.80
C LEU A 83 -0.29 -8.17 -11.72
N ALA A 84 0.81 -7.50 -11.40
CA ALA A 84 1.77 -7.91 -10.39
C ALA A 84 1.93 -6.79 -9.36
N ASP A 85 0.86 -6.51 -8.59
CA ASP A 85 0.81 -5.38 -7.66
C ASP A 85 1.04 -5.81 -6.21
N VAL A 86 2.28 -5.63 -5.74
CA VAL A 86 2.70 -5.88 -4.36
C VAL A 86 2.63 -4.62 -3.49
N GLY A 87 2.13 -3.53 -4.04
CA GLY A 87 2.17 -2.19 -3.45
C GLY A 87 0.81 -1.59 -3.10
N LEU A 88 -0.29 -2.33 -3.29
CA LEU A 88 -1.65 -1.86 -2.97
C LEU A 88 -1.96 -1.91 -1.46
N GLY A 89 -1.15 -2.58 -0.66
CA GLY A 89 -1.40 -2.77 0.78
C GLY A 89 -2.17 -4.04 1.07
N ASP A 90 -3.48 -3.95 1.26
CA ASP A 90 -4.39 -5.08 1.53
C ASP A 90 -4.85 -5.83 0.26
N GLY A 91 -4.39 -5.37 -0.91
CA GLY A 91 -4.73 -5.90 -2.23
C GLY A 91 -4.19 -7.30 -2.54
N PHE A 92 -3.59 -7.47 -3.71
CA PHE A 92 -3.21 -8.77 -4.25
C PHE A 92 -2.22 -9.55 -3.37
N HIS A 93 -2.46 -10.85 -3.22
CA HIS A 93 -1.47 -11.81 -2.72
C HIS A 93 -0.72 -12.47 -3.87
N ASP A 94 -1.46 -12.88 -4.90
CA ASP A 94 -0.97 -13.51 -6.12
C ASP A 94 -1.11 -12.56 -7.33
N PRO A 95 -0.29 -12.72 -8.39
CA PRO A 95 -0.53 -12.01 -9.63
C PRO A 95 -1.87 -12.42 -10.25
N ALA A 96 -2.50 -11.51 -10.99
CA ALA A 96 -3.79 -11.76 -11.63
C ALA A 96 -3.71 -11.49 -13.15
N PRO A 97 -4.30 -12.34 -14.01
CA PRO A 97 -4.39 -12.03 -15.43
C PRO A 97 -5.24 -10.75 -15.61
N LEU A 98 -4.81 -9.85 -16.49
CA LEU A 98 -5.57 -8.67 -16.85
C LEU A 98 -6.67 -9.05 -17.85
N ALA A 99 -7.71 -9.70 -17.33
CA ALA A 99 -8.88 -10.17 -18.07
C ALA A 99 -10.15 -9.75 -17.33
N ALA A 100 -11.23 -9.50 -18.06
CA ALA A 100 -12.49 -9.08 -17.45
C ALA A 100 -13.12 -10.26 -16.71
N GLY A 101 -13.53 -10.04 -15.46
CA GLY A 101 -14.11 -11.10 -14.63
C GLY A 101 -13.77 -10.98 -13.15
N MET A 102 -14.18 -12.01 -12.40
CA MET A 102 -13.86 -12.15 -10.99
C MET A 102 -12.45 -12.72 -10.82
N VAL A 103 -11.75 -12.27 -9.79
CA VAL A 103 -10.46 -12.82 -9.37
C VAL A 103 -10.57 -13.16 -7.89
N ASP A 104 -10.58 -14.45 -7.58
CA ASP A 104 -10.69 -14.93 -6.21
C ASP A 104 -9.29 -15.06 -5.58
N GLN A 105 -9.06 -14.29 -4.52
CA GLN A 105 -7.84 -14.36 -3.70
C GLN A 105 -8.24 -14.18 -2.25
N PRO A 106 -8.50 -15.28 -1.52
CA PRO A 106 -8.92 -15.25 -0.12
C PRO A 106 -8.07 -14.29 0.73
N PRO A 107 -8.68 -13.51 1.63
CA PRO A 107 -10.10 -13.53 1.99
C PRO A 107 -11.01 -12.74 1.04
N PHE A 108 -10.47 -12.19 -0.06
CA PHE A 108 -11.17 -11.28 -0.96
C PHE A 108 -11.58 -11.89 -2.29
N ALA A 109 -12.61 -11.31 -2.89
CA ALA A 109 -12.94 -11.49 -4.29
C ALA A 109 -12.89 -10.13 -4.98
N TYR A 110 -12.10 -10.03 -6.03
CA TYR A 110 -11.94 -8.81 -6.82
C TYR A 110 -12.70 -8.91 -8.13
N ARG A 111 -12.88 -7.77 -8.79
CA ARG A 111 -13.38 -7.75 -10.17
C ARG A 111 -12.52 -6.87 -11.05
N LEU A 112 -12.13 -7.39 -12.21
CA LEU A 112 -11.48 -6.66 -13.27
C LEU A 112 -12.49 -6.34 -14.37
N GLU A 113 -12.46 -5.10 -14.85
CA GLU A 113 -13.37 -4.58 -15.86
C GLU A 113 -12.59 -3.79 -16.90
N HIS A 114 -12.76 -4.12 -18.18
CA HIS A 114 -12.20 -3.32 -19.26
C HIS A 114 -13.11 -2.11 -19.51
N LEU A 115 -12.56 -0.90 -19.40
CA LEU A 115 -13.31 0.34 -19.61
C LEU A 115 -13.25 0.85 -21.05
N GLY A 116 -12.60 0.10 -21.94
CA GLY A 116 -12.30 0.51 -23.32
C GLY A 116 -10.92 1.15 -23.47
N GLY A 117 -10.39 1.10 -24.70
CA GLY A 117 -9.04 1.59 -24.99
C GLY A 117 -7.98 0.90 -24.09
N PRO A 118 -7.00 1.66 -23.56
CA PRO A 118 -5.96 1.11 -22.69
C PRO A 118 -6.39 1.01 -21.21
N THR A 119 -7.63 1.35 -20.86
CA THR A 119 -8.02 1.56 -19.47
C THR A 119 -8.75 0.37 -18.87
N TRP A 120 -8.30 -0.06 -17.69
CA TRP A 120 -8.95 -1.10 -16.89
C TRP A 120 -9.33 -0.59 -15.52
N ARG A 121 -10.34 -1.21 -14.92
CA ARG A 121 -10.72 -0.99 -13.53
C ARG A 121 -10.59 -2.26 -12.72
N PHE A 122 -9.89 -2.13 -11.61
CA PHE A 122 -9.91 -3.06 -10.51
C PHE A 122 -10.93 -2.58 -9.47
N HIS A 123 -11.86 -3.46 -9.10
CA HIS A 123 -12.77 -3.28 -7.99
C HIS A 123 -12.28 -4.15 -6.83
N HIS A 124 -12.05 -3.52 -5.69
CA HIS A 124 -11.68 -4.22 -4.48
C HIS A 124 -12.91 -4.81 -3.78
N ASP A 125 -12.69 -5.80 -2.93
CA ASP A 125 -13.67 -6.28 -1.95
C ASP A 125 -14.20 -5.12 -1.08
N ARG A 126 -15.51 -5.12 -0.82
CA ARG A 126 -16.22 -4.07 -0.06
C ARG A 126 -15.73 -3.89 1.38
N ARG A 127 -15.07 -4.90 1.94
CA ARG A 127 -14.48 -4.84 3.29
C ARG A 127 -13.20 -4.01 3.34
N SER A 128 -12.58 -3.72 2.20
CA SER A 128 -11.38 -2.87 2.10
C SER A 128 -11.71 -1.38 2.27
N SER A 129 -10.68 -0.63 2.65
CA SER A 129 -10.76 0.83 2.79
C SER A 129 -10.66 1.60 1.47
N ILE A 130 -10.28 0.93 0.37
CA ILE A 130 -10.29 1.50 -0.98
C ILE A 130 -11.30 0.76 -1.85
N ALA A 131 -11.98 1.48 -2.75
CA ALA A 131 -12.93 0.85 -3.67
C ALA A 131 -12.22 0.10 -4.83
N GLY A 132 -10.93 0.32 -4.99
CA GLY A 132 -10.09 -0.18 -6.09
C GLY A 132 -9.40 0.96 -6.83
N PHE A 133 -9.01 0.72 -8.08
CA PHE A 133 -8.31 1.69 -8.90
C PHE A 133 -8.61 1.51 -10.38
N ASP A 134 -8.40 2.57 -11.15
CA ASP A 134 -8.31 2.45 -12.60
C ASP A 134 -6.85 2.55 -13.01
N LEU A 135 -6.44 1.75 -13.99
CA LEU A 135 -5.10 1.72 -14.54
C LEU A 135 -5.12 1.95 -16.04
N ASP A 136 -4.04 2.50 -16.56
CA ASP A 136 -3.76 2.62 -17.99
C ASP A 136 -2.66 1.62 -18.33
N VAL A 137 -2.86 0.71 -19.29
CA VAL A 137 -1.88 -0.35 -19.57
C VAL A 137 -0.60 0.15 -20.26
N ARG A 138 -0.53 1.43 -20.62
CA ARG A 138 0.64 2.00 -21.29
C ARG A 138 1.80 2.13 -20.29
N PRO A 139 2.95 1.49 -20.58
CA PRO A 139 4.16 1.62 -19.78
C PRO A 139 4.60 3.08 -19.63
N VAL A 140 5.14 3.39 -18.45
CA VAL A 140 5.78 4.68 -18.18
C VAL A 140 7.10 4.47 -17.46
N PRO A 141 8.10 5.35 -17.61
CA PRO A 141 9.29 5.28 -16.80
C PRO A 141 8.98 5.63 -15.34
N LEU A 142 9.66 4.97 -14.40
CA LEU A 142 9.46 5.15 -12.96
C LEU A 142 9.62 6.63 -12.51
N GLY A 143 10.48 7.39 -13.20
CA GLY A 143 10.70 8.81 -12.93
C GLY A 143 9.43 9.67 -13.04
N GLU A 144 8.41 9.24 -13.79
CA GLU A 144 7.14 9.99 -13.89
C GLU A 144 6.34 10.02 -12.58
N PHE A 145 6.60 9.09 -11.67
CA PHE A 145 5.93 9.05 -10.36
C PHE A 145 6.56 10.00 -9.34
N ARG A 146 7.74 10.57 -9.63
CA ARG A 146 8.49 11.41 -8.68
C ARG A 146 7.71 12.62 -8.18
N PRO A 147 7.04 13.44 -9.04
CA PRO A 147 6.28 14.58 -8.54
C PRO A 147 5.11 14.17 -7.64
N MET A 148 4.46 13.04 -7.96
CA MET A 148 3.35 12.52 -7.16
C MET A 148 3.85 11.96 -5.82
N HIS A 149 4.98 11.26 -5.83
CA HIS A 149 5.67 10.81 -4.63
C HIS A 149 6.03 11.98 -3.71
N GLU A 150 6.64 13.04 -4.24
CA GLU A 150 6.99 14.25 -3.49
C GLU A 150 5.76 14.85 -2.81
N TRP A 151 4.68 15.09 -3.56
CA TRP A 151 3.44 15.60 -2.99
C TRP A 151 2.84 14.64 -1.95
N MET A 152 2.72 13.35 -2.27
CA MET A 152 2.12 12.37 -1.35
C MET A 152 2.93 12.23 -0.07
N SER A 153 4.24 12.40 -0.10
CA SER A 153 5.13 12.17 1.04
C SER A 153 5.43 13.43 1.87
N THR A 154 5.13 14.62 1.37
CA THR A 154 5.49 15.88 2.06
C THR A 154 4.32 16.86 2.21
N ALA A 155 3.29 16.78 1.37
CA ALA A 155 2.22 17.76 1.39
C ALA A 155 1.40 17.67 2.69
N PRO A 156 1.14 18.80 3.39
CA PRO A 156 0.37 18.80 4.63
C PRO A 156 -1.06 18.26 4.50
N ASP A 157 -1.61 18.24 3.27
CA ASP A 157 -2.93 17.71 2.95
C ASP A 157 -2.94 16.26 2.47
N SER A 158 -1.77 15.65 2.26
CA SER A 158 -1.67 14.24 1.92
C SER A 158 -2.13 13.35 3.06
N SER A 159 -2.92 12.33 2.72
CA SER A 159 -3.31 11.28 3.67
C SER A 159 -2.10 10.52 4.24
N PHE A 160 -0.99 10.43 3.51
CA PHE A 160 0.20 9.72 3.96
C PHE A 160 1.00 10.52 4.99
N VAL A 161 0.89 11.84 4.97
CA VAL A 161 1.45 12.73 6.00
C VAL A 161 0.49 12.80 7.20
N ARG A 162 -0.82 12.84 6.95
CA ARG A 162 -1.84 12.97 8.02
C ARG A 162 -2.17 11.68 8.77
N LYS A 163 -2.01 10.51 8.15
CA LYS A 163 -2.49 9.23 8.72
C LYS A 163 -1.38 8.20 8.71
N PHE A 164 -1.06 7.68 9.89
CA PHE A 164 -0.23 6.50 10.04
C PHE A 164 -0.95 5.26 9.47
N VAL A 165 -0.25 4.46 8.67
CA VAL A 165 -0.75 3.19 8.14
C VAL A 165 0.37 2.17 7.96
N VAL A 166 0.10 0.95 8.41
CA VAL A 166 0.88 -0.25 8.10
C VAL A 166 -0.08 -1.34 7.67
N GLN A 167 0.24 -2.08 6.61
CA GLN A 167 -0.59 -3.16 6.11
C GLN A 167 0.24 -4.39 5.77
N ALA A 168 -0.35 -5.55 5.94
CA ALA A 168 0.26 -6.83 5.63
C ALA A 168 -0.80 -7.74 5.00
N ARG A 169 -0.62 -8.01 3.70
CA ARG A 169 -1.39 -9.05 3.03
C ARG A 169 -0.75 -10.42 3.28
N ARG A 170 -1.58 -11.41 3.65
CA ARG A 170 -1.26 -12.84 3.76
C ARG A 170 -2.20 -13.63 2.83
N ALA A 171 -1.97 -14.94 2.72
CA ALA A 171 -2.75 -15.82 1.85
C ALA A 171 -4.20 -16.01 2.32
N ASP A 172 -4.42 -15.95 3.63
CA ASP A 172 -5.69 -16.24 4.29
C ASP A 172 -6.33 -15.00 4.93
N HIS A 173 -5.55 -13.95 5.16
CA HIS A 173 -6.02 -12.74 5.83
C HIS A 173 -5.23 -11.48 5.42
N THR A 174 -5.74 -10.32 5.82
CA THR A 174 -5.01 -9.05 5.79
C THR A 174 -5.05 -8.38 7.15
N LEU A 175 -3.94 -7.74 7.53
CA LEU A 175 -3.83 -6.87 8.69
C LEU A 175 -3.62 -5.44 8.23
N VAL A 176 -4.34 -4.50 8.84
CA VAL A 176 -4.21 -3.06 8.59
C VAL A 176 -4.19 -2.35 9.93
N LEU A 177 -3.05 -1.77 10.30
CA LEU A 177 -2.94 -0.85 11.44
C LEU A 177 -3.03 0.58 10.91
N ARG A 178 -4.13 1.27 11.20
CA ARG A 178 -4.36 2.67 10.82
C ARG A 178 -4.50 3.52 12.06
N GLY A 179 -3.51 4.38 12.30
CA GLY A 179 -3.38 5.09 13.57
C GLY A 179 -3.30 4.10 14.73
N CYS A 180 -4.33 4.09 15.58
CA CYS A 180 -4.49 3.17 16.71
C CYS A 180 -5.52 2.06 16.48
N VAL A 181 -6.01 1.85 15.25
CA VAL A 181 -7.01 0.80 14.96
C VAL A 181 -6.33 -0.33 14.20
N LEU A 182 -6.33 -1.53 14.78
CA LEU A 182 -5.96 -2.75 14.09
C LEU A 182 -7.21 -3.37 13.46
N THR A 183 -7.22 -3.45 12.14
CA THR A 183 -8.23 -4.17 11.37
C THR A 183 -7.64 -5.48 10.89
N ARG A 184 -8.38 -6.57 11.10
CA ARG A 184 -8.13 -7.86 10.47
C ARG A 184 -9.31 -8.19 9.55
N VAL A 185 -9.01 -8.65 8.34
CA VAL A 185 -10.03 -9.25 7.46
C VAL A 185 -9.56 -10.64 7.07
N ASP A 186 -10.43 -11.63 7.27
CA ASP A 186 -10.21 -13.03 6.94
C ASP A 186 -11.52 -13.68 6.45
N ALA A 187 -11.58 -15.01 6.43
CA ALA A 187 -12.76 -15.77 6.02
C ALA A 187 -13.97 -15.56 6.96
N ASP A 188 -13.73 -15.27 8.25
CA ASP A 188 -14.79 -15.08 9.24
C ASP A 188 -15.39 -13.67 9.19
N GLY A 189 -14.69 -12.74 8.55
CA GLY A 189 -15.19 -11.41 8.26
C GLY A 189 -14.16 -10.34 8.57
N ARG A 190 -14.64 -9.17 9.01
CA ARG A 190 -13.82 -8.03 9.39
C ARG A 190 -13.95 -7.80 10.88
N THR A 191 -12.81 -7.69 11.57
CA THR A 191 -12.73 -7.27 12.97
C THR A 191 -11.86 -6.03 13.07
N ASP A 192 -12.33 -5.04 13.84
CA ASP A 192 -11.59 -3.82 14.15
C ASP A 192 -11.40 -3.77 15.67
N ARG A 193 -10.19 -3.46 16.13
CA ARG A 193 -9.87 -3.29 17.55
C ARG A 193 -8.95 -2.10 17.77
N ASP A 194 -9.24 -1.32 18.81
CA ASP A 194 -8.36 -0.24 19.21
C ASP A 194 -7.13 -0.77 19.97
N VAL A 195 -6.00 -0.13 19.70
CA VAL A 195 -4.70 -0.35 20.31
C VAL A 195 -4.41 0.89 21.16
N SER A 196 -4.42 0.71 22.47
CA SER A 196 -4.32 1.82 23.43
C SER A 196 -2.95 1.91 24.11
N ALA A 197 -2.16 0.84 24.07
CA ALA A 197 -0.86 0.77 24.72
C ALA A 197 0.28 0.86 23.72
N GLU A 198 1.34 1.57 24.13
CA GLU A 198 2.53 1.85 23.30
C GLU A 198 3.32 0.58 22.98
N ASP A 199 3.54 -0.26 23.99
CA ASP A 199 4.24 -1.54 23.90
C ASP A 199 3.50 -2.51 22.98
N GLU A 200 2.16 -2.57 23.08
CA GLU A 200 1.32 -3.32 22.16
C GLU A 200 1.46 -2.80 20.73
N TRP A 201 1.40 -1.48 20.52
CA TRP A 201 1.50 -0.88 19.20
C TRP A 201 2.86 -1.19 18.53
N PHE A 202 3.97 -1.05 19.26
CA PHE A 202 5.28 -1.46 18.76
C PHE A 202 5.40 -2.97 18.56
N GLY A 203 4.84 -3.75 19.49
CA GLY A 203 4.78 -5.21 19.38
C GLY A 203 4.10 -5.67 18.09
N LEU A 204 3.00 -5.02 17.70
CA LEU A 204 2.33 -5.29 16.42
C LEU A 204 3.25 -5.00 15.23
N LEU A 205 3.92 -3.84 15.21
CA LEU A 205 4.84 -3.48 14.11
C LEU A 205 5.91 -4.55 13.90
N CYS A 206 6.54 -5.00 14.97
CA CYS A 206 7.62 -5.98 14.89
C CYS A 206 7.09 -7.40 14.61
N ASN A 207 6.12 -7.86 15.40
CA ASN A 207 5.75 -9.27 15.44
C ASN A 207 4.73 -9.65 14.36
N GLU A 208 3.74 -8.79 14.11
CA GLU A 208 2.67 -9.09 13.15
C GLU A 208 3.01 -8.59 11.74
N PHE A 209 3.56 -7.39 11.63
CA PHE A 209 3.92 -6.78 10.34
C PHE A 209 5.35 -7.13 9.88
N GLY A 210 6.21 -7.61 10.78
CA GLY A 210 7.58 -8.02 10.46
C GLY A 210 8.52 -6.85 10.20
N LEU A 211 8.23 -5.67 10.76
CA LEU A 211 9.06 -4.48 10.60
C LEU A 211 10.22 -4.47 11.60
N ARG A 212 11.41 -4.14 11.12
CA ARG A 212 12.56 -3.81 11.97
C ARG A 212 12.61 -2.30 12.19
N VAL A 213 12.09 -1.86 13.32
CA VAL A 213 12.03 -0.42 13.68
C VAL A 213 13.13 0.01 14.64
N ASP A 214 13.96 -0.91 15.12
CA ASP A 214 15.02 -0.62 16.10
C ASP A 214 15.97 0.49 15.65
N ALA A 215 16.28 0.55 14.35
CA ALA A 215 17.14 1.56 13.75
C ALA A 215 16.56 2.98 13.78
N VAL A 216 15.25 3.14 14.03
CA VAL A 216 14.61 4.46 14.20
C VAL A 216 14.98 5.09 15.55
N GLY A 217 15.27 4.28 16.56
CA GLY A 217 15.55 4.72 17.93
C GLY A 217 14.28 4.89 18.77
N ALA A 218 14.35 4.45 20.04
CA ALA A 218 13.21 4.37 20.95
C ALA A 218 12.52 5.73 21.18
N ASP A 219 13.28 6.81 21.36
CA ASP A 219 12.72 8.15 21.61
C ASP A 219 11.88 8.67 20.45
N LEU A 220 12.30 8.39 19.22
CA LEU A 220 11.60 8.81 18.01
C LEU A 220 10.34 7.98 17.78
N LEU A 221 10.43 6.68 18.03
CA LEU A 221 9.27 5.80 18.01
C LEU A 221 8.23 6.22 19.06
N SER A 222 8.66 6.58 20.27
CA SER A 222 7.74 7.04 21.32
C SER A 222 7.06 8.36 20.95
N LYS A 223 7.80 9.32 20.38
CA LYS A 223 7.21 10.56 19.84
C LYS A 223 6.23 10.29 18.70
N LEU A 224 6.54 9.34 17.82
CA LEU A 224 5.64 8.91 16.75
C LEU A 224 4.35 8.34 17.34
N TRP A 225 4.45 7.42 18.31
CA TRP A 225 3.30 6.88 19.02
C TRP A 225 2.44 7.98 19.66
N GLN A 226 3.04 8.89 20.43
CA GLN A 226 2.31 9.99 21.08
C GLN A 226 1.52 10.84 20.07
N ARG A 227 2.13 11.16 18.92
CA ARG A 227 1.46 11.92 17.87
C ARG A 227 0.32 11.13 17.23
N VAL A 228 0.54 9.84 16.95
CA VAL A 228 -0.48 8.94 16.40
C VAL A 228 -1.67 8.84 17.36
N ARG A 229 -1.40 8.64 18.66
CA ARG A 229 -2.40 8.55 19.70
C ARG A 229 -3.20 9.85 19.85
N ALA A 230 -2.53 10.99 19.90
CA ALA A 230 -3.18 12.30 19.98
C ALA A 230 -4.11 12.56 18.77
N SER A 231 -3.68 12.17 17.56
CA SER A 231 -4.51 12.26 16.36
C SER A 231 -5.73 11.34 16.42
N HIS A 232 -5.59 10.13 16.97
CA HIS A 232 -6.69 9.18 17.11
C HIS A 232 -7.71 9.68 18.15
N GLU A 233 -7.26 10.17 19.30
CA GLU A 233 -8.15 10.74 20.31
C GLU A 233 -8.89 11.99 19.82
N ALA A 234 -8.25 12.81 18.99
CA ALA A 234 -8.91 13.94 18.35
C ALA A 234 -10.01 13.49 17.38
N TRP A 235 -9.79 12.38 16.67
CA TRP A 235 -10.79 11.78 15.79
C TRP A 235 -11.95 11.15 16.57
N ASP A 236 -11.68 10.46 17.68
CA ASP A 236 -12.72 9.91 18.56
C ASP A 236 -13.59 11.04 19.16
N ARG A 237 -12.96 12.12 19.66
CA ARG A 237 -13.66 13.30 20.16
C ARG A 237 -14.52 13.99 19.09
N ALA A 238 -14.15 13.87 17.82
CA ALA A 238 -14.92 14.41 16.70
C ALA A 238 -16.12 13.53 16.31
N GLY A 239 -16.40 12.45 17.04
CA GLY A 239 -17.51 11.54 16.77
C GLY A 239 -17.17 10.61 15.60
N ARG A 240 -16.17 9.75 15.79
CA ARG A 240 -15.80 8.68 14.86
C ARG A 240 -17.07 8.08 14.22
N PRO A 241 -17.15 8.01 12.88
CA PRO A 241 -18.32 7.47 12.18
C PRO A 241 -18.56 6.00 12.51
#